data_AF-A0A101HZD7-F1
#
_entry.id   AF-A0A101HZD7-F1
#
_cell.length_a   1.000
_cell.length_b   1.000
_cell.length_c   1.000
_cell.angle_alpha   90.00
_cell.angle_beta   90.00
_cell.angle_gamma   90.00
#
_symmetry.space_group_name_H-M   'P 1'
#
loop_
_entity.id
_entity.type
_entity.pdbx_description
1 polymer ?
#
loop_
_entity_poly.entity_id
_entity_poly.type
_entity_poly.pdbx_seq_one_letter_code
_entity_poly.pdbx_strand_id
1 'polypeptide(L)'
;MLNKEENANKNVIKYIIKYLPSQIVPAMVGIISILIITRLFPPGDYGNYVLVMASISVFSTLVGWLSMSIIRFYPIYKRDEKLEQFYANIIKLSIISIGIISFIFSTILLFTKSYIPSGLYFLMWIGVIIFILTSFFEILLDFLRVTSQMERL
;
A
#
# COMPACT_ATOMS: atom_id res chain seq x y z
N MET A 1 36.51 -18.00 -15.04
CA MET A 1 35.19 -17.42 -15.38
C MET A 1 34.05 -18.24 -14.76
N LEU A 2 34.04 -19.58 -14.89
CA LEU A 2 33.08 -20.50 -14.26
C LEU A 2 32.88 -20.33 -12.74
N ASN A 3 33.96 -20.09 -11.98
CA ASN A 3 33.89 -19.96 -10.52
C ASN A 3 33.25 -18.63 -10.04
N LYS A 4 33.16 -17.62 -10.91
CA LYS A 4 32.53 -16.32 -10.60
C LYS A 4 31.01 -16.40 -10.78
N GLU A 5 30.54 -17.17 -11.76
CA GLU A 5 29.12 -17.43 -11.99
C GLU A 5 28.51 -18.33 -10.91
N GLU A 6 29.22 -19.37 -10.47
CA GLU A 6 28.74 -20.25 -9.39
C GLU A 6 28.58 -19.50 -8.06
N ASN A 7 29.54 -18.63 -7.73
CA ASN A 7 29.47 -17.79 -6.54
C ASN A 7 28.40 -16.69 -6.65
N ALA A 8 28.20 -16.11 -7.84
CA ALA A 8 27.11 -15.17 -8.08
C ALA A 8 25.75 -15.85 -7.89
N ASN A 9 25.56 -17.07 -8.40
CA ASN A 9 24.30 -17.80 -8.29
C ASN A 9 23.99 -18.20 -6.82
N LYS A 10 25.00 -18.68 -6.08
CA LYS A 10 24.85 -18.95 -4.63
C LYS A 10 24.45 -17.70 -3.83
N ASN A 11 24.99 -16.54 -4.18
CA ASN A 11 24.62 -15.27 -3.53
C ASN A 11 23.17 -14.88 -3.83
N VAL A 12 22.72 -15.01 -5.09
CA VAL A 12 21.33 -14.71 -5.48
C VAL A 12 20.34 -15.62 -4.74
N ILE A 13 20.59 -16.93 -4.70
CA ILE A 13 19.73 -17.90 -3.98
C ILE A 13 19.67 -17.54 -2.48
N LYS A 14 20.79 -17.18 -1.87
CA LYS A 14 20.85 -16.75 -0.46
C LYS A 14 20.00 -15.49 -0.21
N TYR A 15 20.02 -14.52 -1.12
CA TYR A 15 19.15 -13.35 -1.02
C TYR A 15 17.68 -13.74 -1.16
N ILE A 16 17.30 -14.54 -2.16
CA ILE A 16 15.92 -15.00 -2.34
C ILE A 16 15.41 -15.66 -1.06
N ILE A 17 16.15 -16.62 -0.50
CA ILE A 17 15.75 -17.32 0.73
C ILE A 17 15.64 -16.37 1.92
N LYS A 18 16.52 -15.36 2.01
CA LYS A 18 16.45 -14.35 3.08
C LYS A 18 15.22 -13.46 2.96
N TYR A 19 14.74 -13.18 1.75
CA TYR A 19 13.54 -12.37 1.51
C TYR A 19 12.25 -13.21 1.47
N LEU A 20 12.32 -14.53 1.32
CA LEU A 20 11.14 -15.41 1.28
C LEU A 20 10.18 -15.21 2.47
N PRO A 21 10.63 -15.15 3.74
CA PRO A 21 9.72 -14.95 4.88
C PRO A 21 8.89 -13.68 4.76
N SER A 22 9.46 -12.61 4.19
CA SER A 22 8.78 -11.32 4.02
C SER A 22 7.62 -11.37 3.00
N GLN A 23 7.56 -12.39 2.14
CA GLN A 23 6.44 -12.61 1.22
C GLN A 23 5.52 -13.76 1.65
N ILE A 24 6.07 -14.84 2.22
CA ILE A 24 5.31 -16.00 2.68
C ILE A 24 4.35 -15.60 3.81
N VAL A 25 4.81 -14.80 4.78
CA VAL A 25 3.98 -14.41 5.92
C VAL A 25 2.72 -13.64 5.47
N PRO A 26 2.81 -12.56 4.65
CA PRO A 26 1.62 -11.91 4.09
C PRO A 26 0.72 -12.86 3.29
N ALA A 27 1.30 -13.74 2.46
CA ALA A 27 0.52 -14.69 1.66
C ALA A 27 -0.28 -15.66 2.54
N MET A 28 0.35 -16.21 3.58
CA MET A 28 -0.32 -17.09 4.55
C MET A 28 -1.43 -16.37 5.31
N VAL A 29 -1.17 -15.15 5.78
CA VAL A 29 -2.18 -14.33 6.46
C VAL A 29 -3.37 -14.08 5.53
N GLY A 30 -3.12 -13.76 4.26
CA GLY A 30 -4.17 -13.60 3.26
C GLY A 30 -5.03 -14.85 3.07
N ILE A 31 -4.40 -16.03 2.89
CA ILE A 31 -5.10 -17.31 2.74
C ILE A 31 -5.96 -17.61 3.97
N ILE A 32 -5.38 -17.50 5.17
CA ILE A 32 -6.09 -17.76 6.43
C ILE A 32 -7.26 -16.78 6.58
N SER A 33 -7.05 -15.51 6.26
CA SER A 33 -8.09 -14.48 6.34
C SER A 33 -9.26 -14.81 5.41
N ILE A 34 -9.00 -15.23 4.17
CA ILE A 34 -10.05 -15.66 3.24
C ILE A 34 -10.83 -16.85 3.80
N LEU A 35 -10.15 -17.87 4.33
CA LEU A 35 -10.82 -19.05 4.91
C LEU A 35 -11.70 -18.70 6.13
N ILE A 36 -11.25 -17.75 6.94
CA ILE A 36 -12.01 -17.25 8.10
C ILE A 36 -13.23 -16.46 7.61
N ILE A 37 -13.02 -15.48 6.73
CA ILE A 37 -14.08 -14.59 6.26
C ILE A 37 -15.14 -15.38 5.48
N THR A 38 -14.75 -16.29 4.58
CA THR A 38 -15.70 -17.11 3.80
C THR A 38 -16.54 -18.08 4.63
N ARG A 39 -16.08 -18.46 5.82
CA ARG A 39 -16.87 -19.27 6.78
C ARG A 39 -17.75 -18.43 7.69
N LEU A 40 -17.29 -17.24 8.08
CA LEU A 40 -18.01 -16.35 8.99
C LEU A 40 -19.14 -15.58 8.30
N PHE A 41 -18.97 -15.23 7.03
CA PHE A 41 -19.93 -14.41 6.29
C PHE A 41 -20.84 -15.25 5.39
N PRO A 42 -22.15 -14.96 5.36
CA PRO A 42 -23.03 -15.43 4.30
C PRO A 42 -22.50 -15.00 2.92
N PRO A 43 -22.78 -15.76 1.83
CA PRO A 43 -22.29 -15.44 0.49
C PRO A 43 -22.62 -14.02 0.01
N GLY A 44 -23.79 -13.49 0.41
CA GLY A 44 -24.21 -12.12 0.09
C GLY A 44 -23.34 -11.04 0.73
N ASP A 45 -22.88 -11.25 1.97
CA ASP A 45 -22.06 -10.26 2.69
C ASP A 45 -20.60 -10.30 2.24
N TYR A 46 -20.11 -11.47 1.82
CA TYR A 46 -18.79 -11.60 1.22
C TYR A 46 -18.65 -10.78 -0.07
N GLY A 47 -19.69 -10.75 -0.91
CA GLY A 47 -19.71 -9.92 -2.11
C GLY A 47 -19.55 -8.43 -1.80
N ASN A 48 -20.23 -7.94 -0.75
CA ASN A 48 -20.11 -6.57 -0.27
C ASN A 48 -18.69 -6.26 0.24
N TYR A 49 -18.11 -7.17 1.03
CA TYR A 49 -16.74 -7.04 1.52
C TYR A 49 -15.72 -6.95 0.38
N VAL A 50 -15.80 -7.85 -0.60
CA VAL A 50 -14.89 -7.86 -1.75
C VAL A 50 -15.02 -6.56 -2.57
N LEU A 51 -16.25 -6.04 -2.71
CA LEU A 51 -16.47 -4.77 -3.42
C LEU A 51 -15.76 -3.61 -2.72
N VAL A 52 -15.88 -3.51 -1.39
CA VAL A 52 -15.19 -2.48 -0.59
C VAL A 52 -13.67 -2.60 -0.74
N MET A 53 -13.12 -3.81 -0.61
CA MET A 53 -11.69 -4.06 -0.76
C MET A 53 -11.17 -3.72 -2.15
N ALA A 54 -11.95 -4.03 -3.20
CA ALA A 54 -11.62 -3.65 -4.57
C ALA A 54 -11.62 -2.13 -4.75
N SER A 55 -12.62 -1.42 -4.21
CA SER A 55 -12.65 0.04 -4.23
C SER A 55 -11.44 0.65 -3.53
N ILE A 56 -11.11 0.19 -2.32
CA ILE A 56 -9.91 0.62 -1.59
C ILE A 56 -8.67 0.42 -2.46
N SER A 57 -8.51 -0.75 -3.07
CA SER A 57 -7.34 -1.09 -3.90
C SER A 57 -7.19 -0.17 -5.12
N VAL A 58 -8.30 0.13 -5.80
CA VAL A 58 -8.30 1.06 -6.95
C VAL A 58 -7.86 2.45 -6.51
N PHE A 59 -8.43 2.98 -5.43
CA PHE A 59 -8.07 4.31 -4.94
C PHE A 59 -6.65 4.37 -4.37
N SER A 60 -6.18 3.32 -3.66
CA SER A 60 -4.79 3.22 -3.18
C SER A 60 -3.78 3.21 -4.32
N THR A 61 -4.09 2.56 -5.44
CA THR A 61 -3.23 2.58 -6.64
C THR A 61 -3.01 4.00 -7.16
N LEU A 62 -4.01 4.89 -7.05
CA LEU A 62 -3.89 6.29 -7.46
C LEU A 62 -2.97 7.11 -6.54
N VAL A 63 -2.66 6.63 -5.33
CA VAL A 63 -1.70 7.26 -4.41
C VAL A 63 -0.28 6.72 -4.63
N GLY A 64 -0.13 5.53 -5.20
CA GLY A 64 1.15 4.81 -5.31
C GLY A 64 2.27 5.51 -6.09
N TRP A 65 1.98 6.57 -6.86
CA TRP A 65 3.01 7.37 -7.52
C TRP A 65 3.91 8.13 -6.52
N LEU A 66 3.43 8.37 -5.28
CA LEU A 66 4.23 8.98 -4.22
C LEU A 66 5.39 8.07 -3.79
N SER A 67 5.17 6.77 -3.68
CA SER A 67 6.20 5.77 -3.37
C SER A 67 7.38 5.87 -4.35
N MET A 68 7.07 5.97 -5.65
CA MET A 68 8.10 6.09 -6.69
C MET A 68 8.83 7.43 -6.62
N SER A 69 8.12 8.50 -6.26
CA SER A 69 8.72 9.82 -6.04
C SER A 69 9.69 9.82 -4.86
N ILE A 70 9.33 9.16 -3.75
CA ILE A 70 10.18 9.07 -2.56
C ILE A 70 11.49 8.35 -2.90
N ILE A 71 11.41 7.16 -3.50
CA ILE A 71 12.58 6.34 -3.86
C ILE A 71 13.53 7.10 -4.80
N ARG A 72 12.97 7.83 -5.77
CA ARG A 72 13.76 8.54 -6.79
C ARG A 72 14.44 9.79 -6.25
N PHE A 73 13.71 10.61 -5.48
CA PHE A 73 14.20 11.93 -5.09
C PHE A 73 14.97 11.92 -3.77
N TYR A 74 14.71 10.98 -2.87
CA TYR A 74 15.44 10.89 -1.60
C TYR A 74 16.97 10.94 -1.72
N PRO A 75 17.66 10.14 -2.57
CA PRO A 75 19.11 10.17 -2.64
C PRO A 75 19.67 11.53 -3.11
N ILE A 76 18.92 12.25 -3.95
CA ILE A 76 19.30 13.58 -4.46
C ILE A 76 19.25 14.60 -3.31
N TYR A 77 18.16 14.62 -2.55
CA TYR A 77 17.99 15.53 -1.42
C TYR A 77 18.88 15.16 -0.21
N LYS A 78 19.25 13.89 -0.04
CA LYS A 78 20.23 13.44 0.95
C LYS A 78 21.63 13.98 0.64
N ARG A 79 22.06 13.89 -0.62
CA ARG A 79 23.37 14.41 -1.06
C ARG A 79 23.47 15.93 -0.90
N ASP A 80 22.38 16.64 -1.18
CA ASP A 80 22.35 18.10 -1.15
C ASP A 80 22.00 18.66 0.26
N GLU A 81 22.00 17.80 1.30
CA GLU A 81 21.70 18.14 2.72
C GLU A 81 20.33 18.84 2.94
N LYS A 82 19.35 18.58 2.05
CA LYS A 82 18.02 19.22 2.06
C LYS A 82 16.90 18.26 2.46
N LEU A 83 17.18 17.32 3.35
CA LEU A 83 16.21 16.29 3.76
C LEU A 83 14.97 16.88 4.46
N GLU A 84 15.12 17.92 5.28
CA GLU A 84 13.98 18.56 5.94
C GLU A 84 12.95 19.11 4.93
N GLN A 85 13.43 19.76 3.88
CA GLN A 85 12.58 20.29 2.80
C GLN A 85 11.91 19.15 2.02
N PHE A 86 12.63 18.05 1.81
CA PHE A 86 12.08 16.85 1.17
C PHE A 86 10.94 16.23 1.99
N TYR A 87 11.13 16.03 3.29
CA TYR A 87 10.10 15.47 4.18
C TYR A 87 8.85 16.36 4.21
N ALA A 88 9.03 17.67 4.37
CA ALA A 88 7.91 18.62 4.38
C ALA A 88 7.12 18.59 3.06
N ASN A 89 7.81 18.54 1.92
CA ASN A 89 7.18 18.48 0.61
C ASN A 89 6.40 17.18 0.39
N ILE A 90 7.00 16.03 0.73
CA ILE A 90 6.32 14.74 0.56
C ILE A 90 5.12 14.62 1.51
N ILE A 91 5.23 15.04 2.77
CA ILE A 91 4.09 15.03 3.70
C ILE A 91 2.95 15.91 3.16
N LYS A 92 3.28 17.12 2.68
CA LYS A 92 2.29 18.03 2.07
C LYS A 92 1.62 17.41 0.84
N LEU A 93 2.40 16.85 -0.08
CA LEU A 93 1.89 16.16 -1.27
C LEU A 93 1.01 14.96 -0.88
N SER A 94 1.42 14.19 0.11
CA SER A 94 0.68 13.03 0.62
C SER A 94 -0.68 13.41 1.17
N ILE A 95 -0.74 14.43 2.03
CA ILE A 95 -1.99 14.94 2.60
C ILE A 95 -2.92 15.45 1.47
N ILE A 96 -2.37 16.20 0.51
CA ILE A 96 -3.15 16.72 -0.62
C ILE A 96 -3.69 15.57 -1.48
N SER A 97 -2.85 14.60 -1.86
CA SER A 97 -3.26 13.48 -2.71
C SER A 97 -4.29 12.59 -2.04
N ILE A 98 -4.05 12.18 -0.78
CA ILE A 98 -5.00 11.37 -0.01
C ILE A 98 -6.31 12.15 0.17
N GLY A 99 -6.23 13.46 0.48
CA GLY A 99 -7.41 14.30 0.65
C GLY A 99 -8.25 14.42 -0.62
N ILE A 100 -7.63 14.70 -1.76
CA ILE A 100 -8.30 14.80 -3.06
C ILE A 100 -8.94 13.46 -3.44
N ILE A 101 -8.21 12.35 -3.31
CA ILE A 101 -8.72 11.04 -3.69
C ILE A 101 -9.84 10.60 -2.75
N SER A 102 -9.72 10.85 -1.44
CA SER A 102 -10.79 10.58 -0.47
C SER A 102 -12.04 11.41 -0.76
N PHE A 103 -11.86 12.67 -1.17
CA PHE A 103 -12.95 13.53 -1.58
C PHE A 103 -13.66 12.97 -2.82
N ILE A 104 -12.91 12.60 -3.86
CA ILE A 104 -13.45 11.97 -5.07
C ILE A 104 -14.21 10.68 -4.72
N PHE A 105 -13.63 9.80 -3.89
CA PHE A 105 -14.27 8.57 -3.46
C PHE A 105 -15.59 8.86 -2.71
N SER A 106 -15.57 9.80 -1.76
CA SER A 106 -16.77 10.20 -1.01
C SER A 106 -17.84 10.82 -1.92
N THR A 107 -17.46 11.65 -2.88
CA THR A 107 -18.37 12.23 -3.87
C THR A 107 -19.03 11.14 -4.72
N ILE A 108 -18.26 10.18 -5.24
CA ILE A 108 -18.79 9.04 -6.00
C ILE A 108 -19.80 8.24 -5.16
N LEU A 109 -19.52 8.04 -3.87
CA LEU A 109 -20.44 7.36 -2.95
C LEU A 109 -21.76 8.11 -2.78
N LEU A 110 -21.73 9.44 -2.68
CA LEU A 110 -22.96 10.25 -2.58
C LEU A 110 -23.86 10.09 -3.81
N PHE A 111 -23.28 10.05 -5.03
CA PHE A 111 -24.05 9.86 -6.27
C PHE A 111 -24.57 8.42 -6.45
N THR A 112 -23.88 7.43 -5.90
CA THR A 112 -24.25 6.01 -6.05
C THR A 112 -25.23 5.51 -4.99
N LYS A 113 -25.59 6.35 -4.01
CA LYS A 113 -26.54 6.02 -2.92
C LYS A 113 -27.86 5.42 -3.42
N SER A 114 -28.36 5.85 -4.58
CA SER A 114 -29.63 5.37 -5.15
C SER A 114 -29.54 3.98 -5.79
N TYR A 115 -28.33 3.51 -6.11
CA TYR A 115 -28.09 2.26 -6.84
C TYR A 115 -27.58 1.13 -5.93
N ILE A 116 -27.18 1.45 -4.70
CA ILE A 116 -26.47 0.54 -3.79
C ILE A 116 -27.34 0.20 -2.57
N PRO A 117 -27.39 -1.09 -2.13
CA PRO A 117 -28.07 -1.48 -0.90
C PRO A 117 -27.56 -0.71 0.33
N SER A 118 -28.43 -0.39 1.28
CA SER A 118 -28.09 0.41 2.47
C SER A 118 -26.94 -0.15 3.30
N GLY A 119 -26.84 -1.48 3.43
CA GLY A 119 -25.73 -2.16 4.12
C GLY A 119 -24.38 -1.92 3.42
N LEU A 120 -24.33 -2.07 2.10
CA LEU A 120 -23.11 -1.83 1.31
C LEU A 120 -22.71 -0.35 1.33
N TYR A 121 -23.68 0.56 1.32
CA TYR A 121 -23.42 2.00 1.43
C TYR A 121 -22.71 2.37 2.75
N PHE A 122 -23.14 1.80 3.88
CA PHE A 122 -22.47 1.99 5.17
C PHE A 122 -21.06 1.40 5.16
N LEU A 123 -20.90 0.19 4.63
CA LEU A 123 -19.60 -0.48 4.51
C LEU A 123 -18.60 0.31 3.65
N MET A 124 -19.08 0.98 2.60
CA MET A 124 -18.24 1.82 1.74
C MET A 124 -17.66 3.04 2.46
N TRP A 125 -18.41 3.66 3.38
CA TRP A 125 -17.87 4.73 4.22
C TRP A 125 -16.75 4.26 5.14
N ILE A 126 -16.87 3.04 5.68
CA ILE A 126 -15.77 2.39 6.40
C ILE A 126 -14.59 2.19 5.45
N GLY A 127 -14.86 1.80 4.20
CA GLY A 127 -13.86 1.69 3.14
C GLY A 127 -13.06 2.98 2.90
N VAL A 128 -13.71 4.15 2.90
CA VAL A 128 -13.01 5.45 2.79
C VAL A 128 -12.04 5.65 3.96
N ILE A 129 -12.47 5.33 5.18
CA ILE A 129 -11.61 5.44 6.38
C ILE A 129 -10.42 4.48 6.27
N ILE A 130 -10.67 3.23 5.88
CA ILE A 130 -9.62 2.23 5.68
C ILE A 130 -8.64 2.71 4.62
N PHE A 131 -9.11 3.21 3.48
CA PHE A 131 -8.27 3.76 2.42
C PHE A 131 -7.34 4.87 2.92
N ILE A 132 -7.84 5.81 3.73
CA ILE A 132 -7.03 6.89 4.29
C ILE A 132 -5.93 6.32 5.20
N LEU A 133 -6.30 5.39 6.09
CA LEU A 133 -5.38 4.76 7.02
C LEU A 133 -4.31 3.94 6.29
N THR A 134 -4.71 3.12 5.31
CA THR A 134 -3.78 2.27 4.56
C THR A 134 -2.84 3.10 3.71
N SER A 135 -3.35 4.12 3.01
CA SER A 135 -2.53 5.00 2.16
C SER A 135 -1.53 5.80 2.99
N PHE A 136 -1.93 6.29 4.16
CA PHE A 136 -1.02 6.96 5.08
C PHE A 136 0.07 6.01 5.60
N PHE A 137 -0.32 4.79 5.97
CA PHE A 137 0.62 3.77 6.46
C PHE A 137 1.62 3.33 5.39
N GLU A 138 1.19 3.16 4.14
CA GLU A 138 2.07 2.83 3.01
C GLU A 138 3.16 3.89 2.80
N ILE A 139 2.79 5.16 2.81
CA ILE A 139 3.75 6.27 2.66
C ILE A 139 4.74 6.30 3.84
N LEU A 140 4.27 6.05 5.07
CA LEU A 140 5.14 5.95 6.23
C LEU A 140 6.14 4.79 6.09
N LEU A 141 5.69 3.63 5.62
CA LEU A 141 6.56 2.49 5.34
C LEU A 141 7.59 2.81 4.26
N ASP A 142 7.24 3.58 3.23
CA ASP A 142 8.19 3.98 2.19
C ASP A 142 9.28 4.90 2.73
N PHE A 143 8.96 5.83 3.63
CA PHE A 143 9.97 6.63 4.32
C PHE A 143 10.92 5.78 5.15
N LEU A 144 10.38 4.83 5.93
CA LEU A 144 11.20 3.92 6.75
C LEU A 144 12.08 3.02 5.88
N ARG A 145 11.53 2.53 4.77
CA ARG A 145 12.26 1.69 3.80
C ARG A 145 13.44 2.45 3.21
N VAL A 146 13.24 3.67 2.74
CA VAL A 146 14.31 4.42 2.08
C VAL A 146 15.39 4.87 3.07
N THR A 147 15.01 5.23 4.30
CA THR A 147 15.96 5.54 5.36
C THR A 147 16.80 4.32 5.74
N SER A 148 16.16 3.17 6.00
CA SER A 148 16.84 1.94 6.43
C SER A 148 17.70 1.28 5.34
N GLN A 149 17.35 1.43 4.05
CA GLN A 149 18.18 0.91 2.95
C GLN A 149 19.48 1.70 2.78
N MET A 150 19.47 3.01 3.07
CA MET A 150 20.61 3.91 2.85
C MET A 150 21.50 4.09 4.09
N GLU A 151 21.13 3.57 5.26
CA GLU A 151 22.03 3.38 6.41
C GLU A 151 22.91 2.13 6.26
N ARG A 152 22.54 1.21 5.36
CA ARG A 152 23.26 -0.05 5.11
C ARG A 152 24.28 0.05 3.95
N LEU A 153 24.34 1.20 3.28
CA LEU A 153 25.26 1.52 2.17
C LEU A 153 26.26 2.56 2.63
#